data_AF-A0A5M9QWB5-F1
#
_entry.id   AF-A0A5M9QWB5-F1
#
_cell.length_a   1.000
_cell.length_b   1.000
_cell.length_c   1.000
_cell.angle_alpha   90.00
_cell.angle_beta   90.00
_cell.angle_gamma   90.00
#
_symmetry.space_group_name_H-M   'P 1'
#
loop_
_entity.id
_entity.type
_entity.pdbx_description
1 polymer ?
#
loop_
_entity_poly.entity_id
_entity_poly.type
_entity_poly.pdbx_seq_one_letter_code
_entity_poly.pdbx_strand_id
1 'polypeptide(L)'
;MSAEFTKADFVKSVLAMVDLHNLSVMYPFVEAGHDLETKSESDVSIAIALKSCFQDFIDTDKSGSHVLTADDWHSEKAALTKLIGSETTEKVDTWLSMKMLEGSTDLQIAFSRINTVLDGESDYTVAVYDHAAIMDLKGEWESNRKLFLCKIRHSDFNALFNLNTSFHAAMQKVAQTFTGRLSLLDSEEASSEIRKCCHVDPTNRYSISEKGMKFKLRIDATFPEINRDYSTAALASGGFSASSSDLTVQKAEKRVVKQEQKIKKPEKVVSAAESSEVVINGKSFLMGSF
;
A
#
# COMPACT_ATOMS: atom_id res chain seq x y z
N MET A 1 3.03 -19.99 -26.19
CA MET A 1 3.44 -18.67 -26.70
C MET A 1 3.37 -17.71 -25.52
N SER A 2 4.51 -17.22 -25.03
CA SER A 2 4.54 -16.19 -23.98
C SER A 2 4.15 -14.85 -24.62
N ALA A 3 3.13 -14.18 -24.07
CA ALA A 3 2.77 -12.85 -24.55
C ALA A 3 3.95 -11.89 -24.38
N GLU A 4 4.31 -11.16 -25.44
CA GLU A 4 5.42 -10.22 -25.41
C GLU A 4 5.12 -9.03 -24.47
N PHE A 5 6.15 -8.55 -23.77
CA PHE A 5 6.05 -7.47 -22.79
C PHE A 5 6.17 -6.11 -23.50
N THR A 6 5.17 -5.24 -23.37
CA THR A 6 5.12 -3.97 -24.12
C THR A 6 5.61 -2.77 -23.28
N LYS A 7 5.75 -1.61 -23.91
CA LYS A 7 6.01 -0.33 -23.22
C LYS A 7 4.94 0.02 -22.20
N ALA A 8 3.67 -0.17 -22.57
CA ALA A 8 2.55 0.09 -21.70
C ALA A 8 2.58 -0.84 -20.47
N ASP A 9 2.91 -2.12 -20.67
CA ASP A 9 3.06 -3.08 -19.57
C ASP A 9 4.22 -2.69 -18.64
N PHE A 10 5.33 -2.19 -19.19
CA PHE A 10 6.46 -1.69 -18.39
C PHE A 10 6.05 -0.51 -17.51
N VAL A 11 5.46 0.53 -18.10
CA VAL A 11 5.04 1.74 -17.36
C VAL A 11 4.00 1.38 -16.31
N LYS A 12 2.96 0.63 -16.67
CA LYS A 12 1.93 0.19 -15.72
C LYS A 12 2.55 -0.65 -14.60
N SER A 13 3.52 -1.51 -14.89
CA SER A 13 4.18 -2.35 -13.86
C SER A 13 4.98 -1.50 -12.88
N VAL A 14 5.74 -0.50 -13.36
CA VAL A 14 6.44 0.45 -12.48
C VAL A 14 5.45 1.20 -11.60
N LEU A 15 4.38 1.75 -12.18
CA LEU A 15 3.37 2.48 -11.42
C LEU A 15 2.65 1.59 -10.39
N ALA A 16 2.32 0.35 -10.75
CA ALA A 16 1.72 -0.59 -9.82
C ALA A 16 2.68 -0.92 -8.67
N MET A 17 3.98 -1.11 -8.93
CA MET A 17 4.99 -1.33 -7.88
C MET A 17 5.09 -0.11 -6.95
N VAL A 18 5.07 1.10 -7.52
CA VAL A 18 5.07 2.37 -6.78
C VAL A 18 3.81 2.52 -5.93
N ASP A 19 2.62 2.19 -6.46
CA ASP A 19 1.36 2.21 -5.72
C ASP A 19 1.42 1.30 -4.48
N LEU A 20 1.99 0.10 -4.65
CA LEU A 20 2.21 -0.83 -3.54
C LEU A 20 3.21 -0.25 -2.53
N HIS A 21 4.30 0.37 -2.98
CA HIS A 21 5.24 1.03 -2.09
C HIS A 21 4.60 2.19 -1.33
N ASN A 22 3.84 3.05 -1.99
CA ASN A 22 3.14 4.16 -1.37
C ASN A 22 2.10 3.69 -0.34
N LEU A 23 1.42 2.57 -0.62
CA LEU A 23 0.57 1.91 0.37
C LEU A 23 1.38 1.57 1.63
N SER A 24 2.59 1.05 1.50
CA SER A 24 3.44 0.66 2.64
C SER A 24 3.96 1.81 3.50
N VAL A 25 3.99 3.04 2.97
CA VAL A 25 4.48 4.23 3.68
C VAL A 25 3.34 5.16 4.13
N MET A 26 2.09 4.71 4.07
CA MET A 26 0.93 5.45 4.60
C MET A 26 1.09 5.77 6.10
N TYR A 27 1.77 4.89 6.83
CA TYR A 27 2.27 5.14 8.18
C TYR A 27 3.81 5.10 8.15
N PRO A 28 4.49 6.26 8.04
CA PRO A 28 5.95 6.31 7.81
C PRO A 28 6.82 5.65 8.89
N PHE A 29 6.25 5.44 10.09
CA PHE A 29 6.91 4.80 11.23
C PHE A 29 6.73 3.27 11.26
N VAL A 30 6.00 2.68 10.31
CA VAL A 30 5.79 1.23 10.20
C VAL A 30 6.82 0.64 9.23
N GLU A 31 7.51 -0.42 9.66
CA GLU A 31 8.47 -1.11 8.80
C GLU A 31 7.74 -2.00 7.76
N ALA A 32 8.19 -1.95 6.51
CA ALA A 32 7.64 -2.75 5.42
C ALA A 32 8.73 -3.59 4.74
N GLY A 33 8.40 -4.86 4.46
CA GLY A 33 9.26 -5.77 3.71
C GLY A 33 8.88 -5.83 2.23
N HIS A 34 9.87 -5.74 1.34
CA HIS A 34 9.66 -5.77 -0.11
C HIS A 34 10.39 -6.96 -0.74
N ASP A 35 9.66 -7.84 -1.44
CA ASP A 35 10.24 -9.00 -2.14
C ASP A 35 9.82 -9.03 -3.62
N LEU A 36 10.76 -8.74 -4.51
CA LEU A 36 10.54 -8.92 -5.96
C LEU A 36 10.91 -10.35 -6.36
N GLU A 37 9.90 -11.18 -6.65
CA GLU A 37 10.09 -12.53 -7.18
C GLU A 37 9.79 -12.60 -8.67
N THR A 38 10.81 -12.63 -9.52
CA THR A 38 10.62 -12.90 -10.95
C THR A 38 10.64 -14.40 -11.22
N LYS A 39 9.49 -14.97 -11.59
CA LYS A 39 9.46 -16.33 -12.14
C LYS A 39 9.96 -16.28 -13.59
N SER A 40 10.82 -17.22 -13.95
CA SER A 40 11.62 -17.25 -15.18
C SER A 40 10.82 -17.58 -16.45
N GLU A 41 9.72 -16.88 -16.69
CA GLU A 41 9.06 -16.81 -17.99
C GLU A 41 9.25 -15.42 -18.65
N SER A 42 9.81 -14.45 -17.92
CA SER A 42 10.15 -13.10 -18.38
C SER A 42 11.69 -12.92 -18.48
N ASP A 43 12.14 -12.08 -19.41
CA ASP A 43 13.55 -11.75 -19.64
C ASP A 43 14.17 -11.11 -18.38
N VAL A 44 15.28 -11.69 -17.89
CA VAL A 44 16.05 -11.19 -16.73
C VAL A 44 16.39 -9.69 -16.88
N SER A 45 16.59 -9.24 -18.11
CA SER A 45 16.89 -7.84 -18.45
C SER A 45 15.71 -6.91 -18.10
N ILE A 46 14.48 -7.35 -18.34
CA ILE A 46 13.26 -6.60 -18.01
C ILE A 46 13.09 -6.51 -16.50
N ALA A 47 13.34 -7.60 -15.77
CA ALA A 47 13.29 -7.63 -14.31
C ALA A 47 14.26 -6.64 -13.66
N ILE A 48 15.52 -6.62 -14.13
CA ILE A 48 16.55 -5.69 -13.67
C ILE A 48 16.15 -4.25 -13.98
N ALA A 49 15.65 -3.99 -15.18
CA ALA A 49 15.21 -2.66 -15.60
C ALA A 49 14.01 -2.16 -14.76
N LEU A 50 13.01 -3.01 -14.51
CA LEU A 50 11.86 -2.65 -13.66
C LEU A 50 12.29 -2.33 -12.24
N LYS A 51 13.18 -3.13 -11.64
CA LYS A 51 13.70 -2.86 -10.30
C LYS A 51 14.45 -1.51 -10.24
N SER A 52 15.29 -1.24 -11.24
CA SER A 52 16.02 0.05 -11.35
C SER A 52 15.05 1.21 -11.47
N CYS A 53 14.12 1.15 -12.43
CA CYS A 53 13.13 2.21 -12.66
C CYS A 53 12.22 2.44 -11.46
N PHE A 54 11.79 1.37 -10.79
CA PHE A 54 11.01 1.44 -9.56
C PHE A 54 11.75 2.22 -8.47
N GLN A 55 13.03 1.90 -8.23
CA GLN A 55 13.84 2.61 -7.24
C GLN A 55 14.04 4.08 -7.64
N ASP A 56 14.42 4.33 -8.88
CA ASP A 56 14.60 5.69 -9.41
C ASP A 56 13.31 6.52 -9.29
N PHE A 57 12.15 5.88 -9.48
CA PHE A 57 10.85 6.50 -9.35
C PHE A 57 10.56 6.90 -7.91
N ILE A 58 10.73 5.99 -6.95
CA ILE A 58 10.54 6.28 -5.50
C ILE A 58 11.46 7.43 -5.05
N ASP A 59 12.71 7.42 -5.50
CA ASP A 59 13.68 8.42 -5.11
C ASP A 59 13.32 9.82 -5.65
N THR A 60 12.66 9.88 -6.81
CA THR A 60 12.34 11.12 -7.54
C THR A 60 10.93 11.64 -7.23
N ASP A 61 9.95 10.75 -7.11
CA ASP A 61 8.54 11.11 -6.97
C ASP A 61 8.15 11.39 -5.51
N LYS A 62 8.28 12.66 -5.13
CA LYS A 62 7.82 13.13 -3.82
C LYS A 62 6.31 13.32 -3.72
N SER A 63 5.57 13.17 -4.83
CA SER A 63 4.10 13.29 -4.83
C SER A 63 3.37 12.02 -4.35
N GLY A 64 4.10 10.91 -4.22
CA GLY A 64 3.56 9.64 -3.76
C GLY A 64 3.18 9.64 -2.29
N SER A 65 3.86 10.44 -1.46
CA SER A 65 3.54 10.60 -0.05
C SER A 65 4.01 11.97 0.47
N HIS A 66 3.20 12.60 1.32
CA HIS A 66 3.51 13.88 1.95
C HIS A 66 2.93 13.92 3.36
N VAL A 67 3.67 14.49 4.32
CA VAL A 67 3.24 14.57 5.72
C VAL A 67 3.20 16.03 6.14
N LEU A 68 2.08 16.42 6.75
CA LEU A 68 1.86 17.73 7.33
C LEU A 68 1.78 17.63 8.85
N THR A 69 2.20 18.69 9.53
CA THR A 69 1.83 18.91 10.93
C THR A 69 0.41 19.47 11.04
N ALA A 70 -0.17 19.46 12.25
CA ALA A 70 -1.44 20.14 12.50
C ALA A 70 -1.38 21.65 12.20
N ASP A 71 -0.23 22.30 12.44
CA ASP A 71 -0.05 23.72 12.15
C ASP A 71 -0.07 23.99 10.63
N ASP A 72 0.63 23.16 9.85
CA ASP A 72 0.62 23.24 8.39
C ASP A 72 -0.81 23.04 7.86
N TRP A 73 -1.51 22.03 8.37
CA TRP A 73 -2.92 21.76 8.03
C TRP A 73 -3.82 22.98 8.27
N HIS A 74 -3.69 23.63 9.42
CA HIS A 74 -4.48 24.82 9.74
C HIS A 74 -4.12 26.01 8.86
N SER A 75 -2.84 26.19 8.55
CA SER A 75 -2.37 27.29 7.69
C SER A 75 -2.84 27.14 6.24
N GLU A 76 -2.91 25.91 5.73
CA GLU A 76 -3.27 25.60 4.33
C GLU A 76 -4.72 25.15 4.15
N LYS A 77 -5.53 25.17 5.21
CA LYS A 77 -6.88 24.60 5.27
C LYS A 77 -7.76 24.94 4.06
N ALA A 78 -7.75 26.19 3.60
CA ALA A 78 -8.58 26.61 2.48
C ALA A 78 -8.16 25.95 1.15
N ALA A 79 -6.87 25.72 0.95
CA ALA A 79 -6.35 25.03 -0.22
C ALA A 79 -6.57 23.52 -0.12
N LEU A 80 -6.33 22.94 1.07
CA LEU A 80 -6.62 21.53 1.37
C LEU A 80 -8.12 21.20 1.16
N THR A 81 -9.02 22.09 1.58
CA THR A 81 -10.48 21.93 1.36
C THR A 81 -10.81 21.80 -0.12
N LYS A 82 -10.13 22.56 -0.99
CA LYS A 82 -10.32 22.47 -2.44
C LYS A 82 -9.74 21.16 -3.00
N LEU A 83 -8.67 20.65 -2.39
CA LEU A 83 -7.95 19.47 -2.83
C LEU A 83 -8.70 18.17 -2.50
N ILE A 84 -9.21 18.02 -1.27
CA ILE A 84 -9.80 16.76 -0.78
C ILE A 84 -11.31 16.84 -0.46
N GLY A 85 -11.91 18.02 -0.66
CA GLY A 85 -13.31 18.29 -0.38
C GLY A 85 -13.60 18.67 1.08
N SER A 86 -14.74 19.32 1.29
CA SER A 86 -15.18 19.79 2.62
C SER A 86 -15.44 18.64 3.58
N GLU A 87 -16.08 17.56 3.12
CA GLU A 87 -16.41 16.42 3.98
C GLU A 87 -15.16 15.79 4.63
N THR A 88 -14.11 15.52 3.85
CA THR A 88 -12.86 14.95 4.37
C THR A 88 -12.16 15.94 5.30
N THR A 89 -12.13 17.23 4.91
CA THR A 89 -11.52 18.29 5.71
C THR A 89 -12.18 18.43 7.08
N GLU A 90 -13.52 18.43 7.14
CA GLU A 90 -14.27 18.51 8.39
C GLU A 90 -14.02 17.30 9.30
N LYS A 91 -13.89 16.09 8.73
CA LYS A 91 -13.57 14.87 9.49
C LYS A 91 -12.16 14.93 10.09
N VAL A 92 -11.19 15.42 9.33
CA VAL A 92 -9.81 15.63 9.81
C VAL A 92 -9.79 16.69 10.91
N ASP A 93 -10.40 17.86 10.68
CA ASP A 93 -10.49 18.94 11.67
C ASP A 93 -11.12 18.47 12.98
N THR A 94 -12.22 17.71 12.88
CA THR A 94 -12.91 17.17 14.06
C THR A 94 -11.98 16.27 14.85
N TRP A 95 -11.23 15.39 14.18
CA TRP A 95 -10.30 14.49 14.85
C TRP A 95 -9.11 15.24 15.48
N LEU A 96 -8.50 16.18 14.74
CA LEU A 96 -7.41 17.02 15.26
C LEU A 96 -7.86 17.82 16.49
N SER A 97 -9.05 18.42 16.43
CA SER A 97 -9.63 19.20 17.54
C SER A 97 -9.84 18.34 18.78
N MET A 98 -10.38 17.13 18.61
CA MET A 98 -10.55 16.18 19.73
C MET A 98 -9.20 15.82 20.35
N LYS A 99 -8.19 15.55 19.53
CA LYS A 99 -6.86 15.17 20.04
C LYS A 99 -6.13 16.29 20.73
N MET A 100 -6.25 17.52 20.23
CA MET A 100 -5.72 18.70 20.91
C MET A 100 -6.39 18.92 22.27
N LEU A 101 -7.71 18.69 22.40
CA LEU A 101 -8.41 18.74 23.69
C LEU A 101 -7.94 17.65 24.66
N GLU A 102 -7.53 16.49 24.15
CA GLU A 102 -6.92 15.40 24.92
C GLU A 102 -5.46 15.70 25.33
N GLY A 103 -4.88 16.83 24.87
CA GLY A 103 -3.53 17.25 25.20
C GLY A 103 -2.45 16.75 24.24
N SER A 104 -2.83 16.21 23.09
CA SER A 104 -1.91 15.73 22.05
C SER A 104 -1.18 16.91 21.40
N THR A 105 0.12 16.77 21.16
CA THR A 105 0.96 17.87 20.61
C THR A 105 1.69 17.51 19.31
N ASP A 106 1.89 16.22 19.01
CA ASP A 106 2.57 15.75 17.80
C ASP A 106 1.58 15.11 16.83
N LEU A 107 0.64 15.91 16.36
CA LEU A 107 -0.40 15.49 15.42
C LEU A 107 0.07 15.67 13.98
N GLN A 108 -0.02 14.58 13.21
CA GLN A 108 0.43 14.52 11.83
C GLN A 108 -0.69 14.05 10.90
N ILE A 109 -0.62 14.52 9.66
CA ILE A 109 -1.53 14.19 8.57
C ILE A 109 -0.69 13.71 7.39
N ALA A 110 -0.71 12.40 7.12
CA ALA A 110 -0.03 11.79 5.99
C ALA A 110 -0.99 11.60 4.82
N PHE A 111 -0.62 12.14 3.67
CA PHE A 111 -1.20 11.85 2.38
C PHE A 111 -0.39 10.74 1.72
N SER A 112 -1.04 9.71 1.16
CA SER A 112 -0.33 8.69 0.39
C SER A 112 -1.15 8.23 -0.80
N ARG A 113 -0.52 8.22 -1.98
CA ARG A 113 -1.16 7.78 -3.22
C ARG A 113 -1.14 6.27 -3.31
N ILE A 114 -2.30 5.64 -3.23
CA ILE A 114 -2.40 4.16 -3.24
C ILE A 114 -2.79 3.59 -4.60
N ASN A 115 -3.24 4.43 -5.54
CA ASN A 115 -3.52 4.03 -6.92
C ASN A 115 -3.37 5.17 -7.90
N THR A 116 -2.43 5.05 -8.82
CA THR A 116 -2.07 6.09 -9.79
C THR A 116 -2.94 6.00 -11.05
N VAL A 117 -3.68 7.07 -11.35
CA VAL A 117 -4.36 7.33 -12.63
C VAL A 117 -3.65 8.48 -13.34
N LEU A 118 -3.07 8.23 -14.51
CA LEU A 118 -2.20 9.20 -15.21
C LEU A 118 -2.96 10.46 -15.66
N ASP A 119 -4.15 10.30 -16.23
CA ASP A 119 -4.94 11.38 -16.82
C ASP A 119 -6.20 11.73 -16.00
N GLY A 120 -6.15 11.51 -14.68
CA GLY A 120 -7.35 11.63 -13.85
C GLY A 120 -7.07 11.83 -12.37
N GLU A 121 -8.08 11.51 -11.58
CA GLU A 121 -7.99 11.51 -10.13
C GLU A 121 -7.51 10.14 -9.64
N SER A 122 -6.46 10.18 -8.84
CA SER A 122 -5.90 9.00 -8.20
C SER A 122 -6.49 8.80 -6.83
N ASP A 123 -6.44 7.56 -6.35
CA ASP A 123 -6.90 7.25 -5.01
C ASP A 123 -5.77 7.58 -4.01
N TYR A 124 -6.11 8.41 -3.03
CA TYR A 124 -5.25 8.82 -1.94
C TYR A 124 -5.84 8.41 -0.60
N THR A 125 -4.96 8.07 0.33
CA THR A 125 -5.28 8.02 1.75
C THR A 125 -4.89 9.34 2.42
N VAL A 126 -5.68 9.72 3.43
CA VAL A 126 -5.36 10.77 4.39
C VAL A 126 -5.37 10.10 5.77
N ALA A 127 -4.20 9.74 6.24
CA ALA A 127 -4.01 9.15 7.57
C ALA A 127 -3.69 10.27 8.56
N VAL A 128 -4.51 10.40 9.60
CA VAL A 128 -4.26 11.33 10.71
C VAL A 128 -3.82 10.51 11.91
N TYR A 129 -2.80 10.96 12.62
CA TYR A 129 -2.28 10.22 13.77
C TYR A 129 -1.54 11.12 14.76
N ASP A 130 -1.55 10.70 16.03
CA ASP A 130 -0.71 11.26 17.08
C ASP A 130 0.60 10.47 17.10
N HIS A 131 1.65 11.06 16.54
CA HIS A 131 2.92 10.38 16.34
C HIS A 131 3.57 10.02 17.69
N ALA A 132 3.58 10.93 18.65
CA ALA A 132 4.14 10.69 19.98
C ALA A 132 3.37 9.57 20.71
N ALA A 133 2.04 9.64 20.74
CA ALA A 133 1.23 8.60 21.41
C ALA A 133 1.42 7.23 20.77
N ILE A 134 1.55 7.18 19.45
CA ILE A 134 1.80 5.95 18.69
C ILE A 134 3.17 5.34 19.02
N MET A 135 4.20 6.17 19.15
CA MET A 135 5.55 5.70 19.43
C MET A 135 5.73 5.29 20.89
N ASP A 136 5.06 5.99 21.83
CA ASP A 136 5.22 5.80 23.27
C ASP A 136 4.23 4.77 23.87
N LEU A 137 3.01 4.68 23.33
CA LEU A 137 1.93 3.87 23.90
C LEU A 137 1.67 2.63 23.03
N LYS A 138 2.30 1.52 23.41
CA LYS A 138 1.99 0.18 22.89
C LYS A 138 0.55 -0.22 23.28
N GLY A 139 -0.47 0.22 22.55
CA GLY A 139 -1.80 -0.40 22.67
C GLY A 139 -3.03 0.44 22.40
N GLU A 140 -2.94 1.77 22.27
CA GLU A 140 -4.11 2.64 22.02
C GLU A 140 -4.14 3.17 20.58
N TRP A 141 -3.95 2.29 19.61
CA TRP A 141 -3.86 2.68 18.20
C TRP A 141 -5.18 3.18 17.62
N GLU A 142 -6.30 2.59 18.03
CA GLU A 142 -7.61 2.87 17.42
C GLU A 142 -8.12 4.29 17.74
N SER A 143 -7.78 4.83 18.91
CA SER A 143 -8.11 6.21 19.28
C SER A 143 -7.12 7.22 18.69
N ASN A 144 -5.85 6.84 18.52
CA ASN A 144 -4.75 7.72 18.13
C ASN A 144 -4.47 7.77 16.63
N ARG A 145 -5.34 7.20 15.81
CA ARG A 145 -5.29 7.35 14.35
C ARG A 145 -6.67 7.34 13.71
N LYS A 146 -6.79 7.93 12.53
CA LYS A 146 -7.90 7.67 11.60
C LYS A 146 -7.39 7.65 10.17
N LEU A 147 -8.13 6.93 9.33
CA LEU A 147 -7.85 6.83 7.90
C LEU A 147 -9.05 7.32 7.11
N PHE A 148 -8.80 8.21 6.15
CA PHE A 148 -9.78 8.66 5.19
C PHE A 148 -9.30 8.34 3.77
N LEU A 149 -10.25 8.17 2.85
CA LEU A 149 -10.00 7.90 1.45
C LEU A 149 -10.57 9.04 0.62
N CYS A 150 -9.79 9.52 -0.34
CA CYS A 150 -10.20 10.59 -1.23
C CYS A 150 -9.62 10.39 -2.62
N LYS A 151 -10.18 11.11 -3.59
CA LYS A 151 -9.68 11.17 -4.96
C LYS A 151 -9.03 12.53 -5.16
N ILE A 152 -7.79 12.53 -5.65
CA ILE A 152 -7.01 13.75 -5.84
C ILE A 152 -6.36 13.71 -7.22
N ARG A 153 -6.45 14.82 -7.96
CA ARG A 153 -5.67 15.01 -9.18
C ARG A 153 -4.22 15.34 -8.82
N HIS A 154 -3.25 14.58 -9.38
CA HIS A 154 -1.83 14.76 -9.07
C HIS A 154 -1.32 16.18 -9.30
N SER A 155 -1.78 16.85 -10.36
CA SER A 155 -1.38 18.22 -10.66
C SER A 155 -1.75 19.18 -9.52
N ASP A 156 -2.91 18.97 -8.91
CA ASP A 156 -3.45 19.86 -7.89
C ASP A 156 -2.74 19.59 -6.55
N PHE A 157 -2.48 18.31 -6.24
CA PHE A 157 -1.63 17.91 -5.11
C PHE A 157 -0.22 18.49 -5.23
N ASN A 158 0.38 18.33 -6.40
CA ASN A 158 1.74 18.81 -6.67
C ASN A 158 1.82 20.33 -6.64
N ALA A 159 0.78 21.02 -7.12
CA ALA A 159 0.76 22.47 -7.10
C ALA A 159 0.65 23.00 -5.67
N LEU A 160 -0.14 22.35 -4.81
CA LEU A 160 -0.26 22.75 -3.41
C LEU A 160 1.07 22.62 -2.67
N PHE A 161 1.74 21.46 -2.81
CA PHE A 161 2.96 21.16 -2.06
C PHE A 161 4.26 21.54 -2.79
N ASN A 162 4.17 22.30 -3.89
CA ASN A 162 5.33 22.69 -4.72
C ASN A 162 6.15 21.50 -5.26
N LEU A 163 5.48 20.41 -5.64
CA LEU A 163 6.05 19.15 -6.17
C LEU A 163 5.84 18.97 -7.68
N ASN A 164 5.44 20.03 -8.39
CA ASN A 164 5.00 19.99 -9.80
C ASN A 164 5.94 19.27 -10.77
N THR A 165 7.25 19.31 -10.54
CA THR A 165 8.23 18.67 -11.43
C THR A 165 8.55 17.23 -11.05
N SER A 166 8.22 16.77 -9.83
CA SER A 166 8.70 15.49 -9.30
C SER A 166 8.11 14.29 -10.05
N PHE A 167 6.77 14.23 -10.18
CA PHE A 167 6.10 13.11 -10.85
C PHE A 167 6.45 13.04 -12.34
N HIS A 168 6.41 14.20 -13.04
CA HIS A 168 6.74 14.25 -14.47
C HIS A 168 8.21 13.88 -14.74
N ALA A 169 9.15 14.33 -13.91
CA ALA A 169 10.56 13.93 -14.03
C ALA A 169 10.74 12.43 -13.78
N ALA A 170 10.05 11.86 -12.80
CA ALA A 170 10.08 10.42 -12.53
C ALA A 170 9.54 9.62 -13.73
N MET A 171 8.41 10.02 -14.31
CA MET A 171 7.86 9.42 -15.52
C MET A 171 8.79 9.54 -16.73
N GLN A 172 9.47 10.67 -16.89
CA GLN A 172 10.44 10.86 -17.98
C GLN A 172 11.63 9.90 -17.86
N LYS A 173 12.13 9.66 -16.63
CA LYS A 173 13.20 8.68 -16.39
C LYS A 173 12.76 7.26 -16.76
N VAL A 174 11.53 6.87 -16.42
CA VAL A 174 10.97 5.56 -16.83
C VAL A 174 10.97 5.43 -18.35
N ALA A 175 10.55 6.48 -19.07
CA ALA A 175 10.54 6.48 -20.53
C ALA A 175 11.95 6.41 -21.15
N GLN A 176 12.94 7.07 -20.54
CA GLN A 176 14.35 7.04 -20.98
C GLN A 176 14.99 5.67 -20.79
N THR A 177 14.79 5.03 -19.63
CA THR A 177 15.35 3.69 -19.38
C THR A 177 14.75 2.66 -20.32
N PHE A 178 13.46 2.77 -20.62
CA PHE A 178 12.81 1.94 -21.63
C PHE A 178 13.47 2.13 -23.00
N THR A 179 13.57 3.36 -23.51
CA THR A 179 14.15 3.65 -24.84
C THR A 179 15.64 3.32 -24.94
N GLY A 180 16.40 3.41 -23.86
CA GLY A 180 17.85 3.22 -23.85
C GLY A 180 18.34 1.79 -23.53
N ARG A 181 17.55 0.97 -22.81
CA ARG A 181 17.99 -0.37 -22.35
C ARG A 181 17.17 -1.53 -22.91
N LEU A 182 15.96 -1.27 -23.39
CA LEU A 182 15.01 -2.31 -23.77
C LEU A 182 14.50 -2.01 -25.18
N SER A 183 14.98 -2.78 -26.17
CA SER A 183 14.38 -2.82 -27.50
C SER A 183 13.09 -3.64 -27.46
N LEU A 184 12.07 -3.14 -26.76
CA LEU A 184 10.73 -3.71 -26.72
C LEU A 184 9.90 -3.10 -27.85
N LEU A 185 9.01 -3.89 -28.44
CA LEU A 185 8.17 -3.48 -29.57
C LEU A 185 7.19 -2.38 -29.13
N ASP A 186 7.04 -1.34 -29.96
CA ASP A 186 5.88 -0.44 -29.92
C ASP A 186 4.68 -1.24 -30.44
N SER A 187 4.06 -2.03 -29.57
CA SER A 187 2.81 -2.72 -29.89
C SER A 187 1.63 -1.83 -29.49
N GLU A 188 0.71 -1.61 -30.43
CA GLU A 188 -0.61 -1.00 -30.19
C GLU A 188 -1.62 -1.98 -29.56
N GLU A 189 -1.22 -3.23 -29.30
CA GLU A 189 -2.11 -4.19 -28.62
C GLU A 189 -2.51 -3.67 -27.24
N ALA A 190 -3.79 -3.85 -26.92
CA ALA A 190 -4.34 -3.47 -25.63
C ALA A 190 -3.56 -4.16 -24.51
N SER A 191 -2.73 -3.37 -23.80
CA SER A 191 -2.01 -3.83 -22.62
C SER A 191 -2.97 -4.43 -21.62
N SER A 192 -2.60 -5.60 -21.07
CA SER A 192 -3.40 -6.30 -20.08
C SER A 192 -3.68 -5.42 -18.86
N GLU A 193 -4.79 -5.71 -18.19
CA GLU A 193 -5.12 -5.07 -16.92
C GLU A 193 -4.21 -5.65 -15.83
N ILE A 194 -3.35 -4.80 -15.26
CA ILE A 194 -2.52 -5.19 -14.13
C ILE A 194 -3.42 -5.44 -12.93
N ARG A 195 -3.39 -6.67 -12.41
CA ARG A 195 -4.11 -7.01 -11.17
C ARG A 195 -3.21 -6.81 -9.96
N LYS A 196 -3.49 -5.76 -9.16
CA LYS A 196 -3.01 -5.67 -7.78
C LYS A 196 -3.93 -6.53 -6.91
N CYS A 197 -3.37 -7.50 -6.21
CA CYS A 197 -4.10 -8.40 -5.33
C CYS A 197 -3.84 -8.03 -3.87
N CYS A 198 -4.90 -8.01 -3.07
CA CYS A 198 -4.85 -7.95 -1.62
C CYS A 198 -5.20 -9.32 -1.06
N HIS A 199 -4.30 -9.93 -0.29
CA HIS A 199 -4.60 -11.11 0.52
C HIS A 199 -5.20 -10.63 1.84
N VAL A 200 -6.47 -10.93 2.10
CA VAL A 200 -7.25 -10.42 3.25
C VAL A 200 -6.96 -11.24 4.52
N ASP A 201 -5.87 -12.00 4.53
CA ASP A 201 -5.38 -12.74 5.68
C ASP A 201 -4.56 -11.79 6.60
N PRO A 202 -4.23 -12.17 7.85
CA PRO A 202 -3.48 -11.29 8.75
C PRO A 202 -2.03 -11.02 8.29
N THR A 203 -1.63 -11.50 7.10
CA THR A 203 -0.25 -11.41 6.62
C THR A 203 0.02 -10.16 5.77
N ASN A 204 -1.00 -9.36 5.45
CA ASN A 204 -0.93 -8.11 4.64
C ASN A 204 0.00 -8.25 3.45
N ARG A 205 -0.30 -9.28 2.67
CA ARG A 205 0.42 -9.57 1.44
C ARG A 205 -0.31 -8.91 0.29
N TYR A 206 0.48 -8.19 -0.50
CA TYR A 206 0.04 -7.58 -1.73
C TYR A 206 0.89 -8.13 -2.86
N SER A 207 0.29 -8.31 -4.03
CA SER A 207 1.04 -8.76 -5.18
C SER A 207 0.56 -8.14 -6.47
N ILE A 208 1.50 -7.95 -7.38
CA ILE A 208 1.24 -7.62 -8.77
C ILE A 208 1.61 -8.86 -9.58
N SER A 209 0.76 -9.23 -10.54
CA SER A 209 1.07 -10.31 -11.49
C SER A 209 0.74 -9.86 -12.90
N GLU A 210 1.74 -9.81 -13.76
CA GLU A 210 1.63 -9.34 -15.15
C GLU A 210 2.56 -10.16 -16.05
N LYS A 211 2.02 -10.82 -17.09
CA LYS A 211 2.80 -11.54 -18.13
C LYS A 211 4.02 -12.35 -17.63
N GLY A 212 3.84 -13.14 -16.56
CA GLY A 212 4.89 -13.99 -15.97
C GLY A 212 5.75 -13.29 -14.90
N MET A 213 5.68 -11.97 -14.79
CA MET A 213 6.28 -11.21 -13.70
C MET A 213 5.40 -11.22 -12.45
N LYS A 214 6.04 -11.33 -11.28
CA LYS A 214 5.38 -11.16 -9.99
C LYS A 214 6.18 -10.20 -9.12
N PHE A 215 5.49 -9.25 -8.52
CA PHE A 215 6.04 -8.43 -7.45
C PHE A 215 5.21 -8.70 -6.20
N LYS A 216 5.88 -8.90 -5.06
CA LYS A 216 5.21 -9.12 -3.79
C LYS A 216 5.67 -8.07 -2.79
N LEU A 217 4.72 -7.62 -2.01
CA LEU A 217 4.92 -6.73 -0.89
C LEU A 217 4.32 -7.41 0.33
N ARG A 218 5.04 -7.38 1.44
CA ARG A 218 4.52 -7.79 2.73
C ARG A 218 4.69 -6.61 3.69
N ILE A 219 3.58 -6.08 4.17
CA ILE A 219 3.63 -5.02 5.17
C ILE A 219 3.53 -5.66 6.54
N ASP A 220 4.61 -5.59 7.31
CA ASP A 220 4.67 -6.18 8.65
C ASP A 220 4.44 -5.10 9.70
N ALA A 221 3.18 -4.68 9.89
CA ALA A 221 2.87 -3.85 11.03
C ALA A 221 2.86 -4.70 12.30
N THR A 222 3.56 -4.21 13.32
CA THR A 222 3.56 -4.80 14.67
C THR A 222 2.15 -4.88 15.27
N PHE A 223 1.20 -4.08 14.76
CA PHE A 223 -0.13 -3.90 15.31
C PHE A 223 -1.24 -4.35 14.34
N PRO A 224 -2.14 -5.27 14.75
CA PRO A 224 -3.23 -5.79 13.90
C PRO A 224 -4.16 -4.71 13.34
N GLU A 225 -4.35 -3.60 14.05
CA GLU A 225 -5.22 -2.51 13.63
C GLU A 225 -4.64 -1.80 12.41
N ILE A 226 -3.33 -1.57 12.36
CA ILE A 226 -2.65 -0.95 11.21
C ILE A 226 -2.74 -1.87 9.99
N ASN A 227 -2.58 -3.18 10.21
CA ASN A 227 -2.74 -4.19 9.18
C ASN A 227 -4.13 -4.12 8.52
N ARG A 228 -5.19 -3.97 9.34
CA ARG A 228 -6.57 -3.77 8.84
C ARG A 228 -6.70 -2.51 7.98
N ASP A 229 -6.00 -1.43 8.31
CA ASP A 229 -6.04 -0.19 7.54
C ASP A 229 -5.45 -0.34 6.15
N TYR A 230 -4.29 -0.97 6.02
CA TYR A 230 -3.68 -1.22 4.71
C TYR A 230 -4.59 -2.05 3.83
N SER A 231 -5.19 -3.11 4.38
CA SER A 231 -6.15 -3.95 3.66
C SER A 231 -7.41 -3.17 3.27
N THR A 232 -7.93 -2.33 4.16
CA THR A 232 -9.10 -1.47 3.89
C THR A 232 -8.80 -0.44 2.80
N ALA A 233 -7.66 0.24 2.89
CA ALA A 233 -7.19 1.20 1.89
C ALA A 233 -7.05 0.55 0.52
N ALA A 234 -6.35 -0.59 0.46
CA ALA A 234 -6.17 -1.35 -0.77
C ALA A 234 -7.53 -1.74 -1.36
N LEU A 235 -8.39 -2.43 -0.60
CA LEU A 235 -9.68 -2.93 -1.10
C LEU A 235 -10.69 -1.83 -1.48
N ALA A 236 -10.56 -0.63 -0.91
CA ALA A 236 -11.39 0.51 -1.27
C ALA A 236 -10.87 1.28 -2.49
N SER A 237 -9.60 1.09 -2.87
CA SER A 237 -9.05 1.65 -4.09
C SER A 237 -9.54 0.88 -5.31
N GLY A 238 -9.80 1.61 -6.40
CA GLY A 238 -10.20 1.02 -7.68
C GLY A 238 -9.13 0.15 -8.33
N GLY A 239 -7.89 0.18 -7.83
CA GLY A 239 -6.76 -0.55 -8.40
C GLY A 239 -6.51 -1.94 -7.83
N PHE A 240 -7.13 -2.33 -6.70
CA PHE A 240 -6.89 -3.62 -6.06
C PHE A 240 -8.11 -4.55 -6.15
N SER A 241 -7.83 -5.85 -6.11
CA SER A 241 -8.83 -6.90 -6.04
C SER A 241 -8.52 -7.84 -4.88
N ALA A 242 -9.57 -8.35 -4.22
CA ALA A 242 -9.40 -9.38 -3.20
C ALA A 242 -8.95 -10.69 -3.85
N SER A 243 -8.02 -11.40 -3.22
CA SER A 243 -7.56 -12.69 -3.74
C SER A 243 -8.72 -13.70 -3.79
N SER A 244 -8.77 -14.56 -4.81
CA SER A 244 -9.89 -15.48 -5.04
C SER A 244 -10.07 -16.51 -3.90
N SER A 245 -9.05 -16.77 -3.09
CA SER A 245 -9.13 -17.58 -1.87
C SER A 245 -9.92 -16.89 -0.74
N ASP A 246 -9.99 -15.55 -0.73
CA ASP A 246 -10.57 -14.74 0.35
C ASP A 246 -12.05 -14.40 0.12
N LEU A 247 -12.56 -14.58 -1.10
CA LEU A 247 -14.00 -14.49 -1.42
C LEU A 247 -14.83 -15.48 -0.59
N THR A 248 -14.22 -16.55 -0.10
CA THR A 248 -14.83 -17.55 0.77
C THR A 248 -15.00 -17.04 2.21
N VAL A 249 -14.09 -16.17 2.69
CA VAL A 249 -14.07 -15.64 4.06
C VAL A 249 -15.11 -14.53 4.23
N GLN A 250 -15.23 -13.60 3.27
CA GLN A 250 -16.26 -12.55 3.31
C GLN A 250 -17.70 -13.09 3.20
N LYS A 251 -17.91 -14.23 2.53
CA LYS A 251 -19.22 -14.91 2.50
C LYS A 251 -19.57 -15.61 3.81
N ALA A 252 -18.57 -16.02 4.59
CA ALA A 252 -18.76 -16.66 5.89
C ALA A 252 -19.15 -15.63 6.96
N GLU A 253 -18.54 -14.44 6.97
CA GLU A 253 -18.83 -13.39 7.97
C GLU A 253 -20.22 -12.77 7.81
N LYS A 254 -20.77 -12.69 6.58
CA LYS A 254 -22.17 -12.25 6.37
C LYS A 254 -23.22 -13.28 6.81
N ARG A 255 -22.84 -14.50 7.19
CA ARG A 255 -23.78 -15.59 7.53
C ARG A 255 -23.87 -15.96 9.01
N VAL A 256 -23.08 -15.35 9.90
CA VAL A 256 -23.10 -15.69 11.33
C VAL A 256 -23.68 -14.55 12.17
N VAL A 257 -24.92 -14.17 11.88
CA VAL A 257 -25.82 -13.60 12.89
C VAL A 257 -27.15 -14.35 12.80
N LYS A 258 -27.16 -15.55 13.39
CA LYS A 258 -28.30 -16.10 14.15
C LYS A 258 -27.82 -17.36 14.90
N GLN A 259 -28.12 -17.35 16.19
CA GLN A 259 -27.88 -18.35 17.25
C GLN A 259 -28.19 -19.80 16.78
N GLU A 260 -27.60 -20.88 17.31
CA GLU A 260 -27.62 -21.28 18.72
C GLU A 260 -26.46 -22.23 19.10
N GLN A 261 -26.14 -22.21 20.40
CA GLN A 261 -25.21 -23.09 21.09
C GLN A 261 -25.61 -24.58 21.02
N LYS A 262 -24.61 -25.47 20.93
CA LYS A 262 -24.54 -26.68 21.78
C LYS A 262 -23.12 -27.25 21.85
N ILE A 263 -22.63 -27.38 23.07
CA ILE A 263 -21.35 -27.98 23.47
C ILE A 263 -21.43 -29.51 23.35
N LYS A 264 -20.41 -30.15 22.75
CA LYS A 264 -19.93 -31.51 23.09
C LYS A 264 -18.41 -31.65 22.85
N LYS A 265 -17.76 -32.39 23.75
CA LYS A 265 -16.31 -32.62 23.95
C LYS A 265 -15.65 -33.55 22.88
N PRO A 266 -14.30 -33.67 22.86
CA PRO A 266 -13.49 -33.92 21.66
C PRO A 266 -13.17 -35.40 21.41
N GLU A 267 -12.82 -35.73 20.16
CA GLU A 267 -12.15 -36.97 19.77
C GLU A 267 -10.79 -36.71 19.10
N LYS A 268 -9.85 -37.62 19.40
CA LYS A 268 -8.42 -37.63 19.06
C LYS A 268 -8.13 -37.62 17.57
N VAL A 269 -7.06 -36.93 17.16
CA VAL A 269 -6.22 -37.31 16.01
C VAL A 269 -4.73 -37.18 16.38
N VAL A 270 -3.95 -38.15 15.90
CA VAL A 270 -2.54 -38.45 16.20
C VAL A 270 -1.58 -37.57 15.39
N SER A 271 -0.40 -37.34 15.98
CA SER A 271 0.75 -36.52 15.61
C SER A 271 1.45 -36.80 14.27
N ALA A 272 2.11 -35.77 13.71
CA ALA A 272 3.35 -35.90 12.93
C ALA A 272 4.26 -34.67 13.13
N ALA A 273 5.44 -34.93 13.72
CA ALA A 273 6.69 -34.16 13.79
C ALA A 273 6.62 -32.61 13.76
N GLU A 274 6.66 -32.01 14.95
CA GLU A 274 6.98 -30.60 15.14
C GLU A 274 8.50 -30.38 14.98
N SER A 275 8.91 -29.67 13.94
CA SER A 275 10.16 -28.92 13.99
C SER A 275 9.92 -27.71 14.89
N SER A 276 10.54 -27.70 16.07
CA SER A 276 10.39 -26.61 17.04
C SER A 276 11.09 -25.35 16.52
N GLU A 277 10.32 -24.41 16.01
CA GLU A 277 10.78 -23.05 15.74
C GLU A 277 10.90 -22.31 17.08
N VAL A 278 12.11 -21.86 17.42
CA VAL A 278 12.35 -20.99 18.56
C VAL A 278 12.62 -19.59 18.04
N VAL A 279 11.73 -18.64 18.40
CA VAL A 279 11.86 -17.22 18.04
C VAL A 279 12.40 -16.46 19.26
N ILE A 280 13.58 -15.85 19.11
CA ILE A 280 14.13 -14.91 20.07
C ILE A 280 14.47 -13.63 19.31
N ASN A 281 13.87 -12.50 19.70
CA ASN A 281 14.08 -11.18 19.10
C ASN A 281 13.90 -11.13 17.57
N GLY A 282 12.85 -11.77 17.04
CA GLY A 282 12.43 -11.59 15.65
C GLY A 282 13.34 -12.20 14.58
N LYS A 283 14.34 -13.01 14.95
CA LYS A 283 15.15 -13.80 14.01
C LYS A 283 14.86 -15.29 14.19
N SER A 284 14.45 -15.97 13.11
CA SER A 284 14.26 -17.42 13.11
C SER A 284 15.56 -18.13 12.72
N PHE A 285 15.90 -19.18 13.47
CA PHE A 285 17.03 -20.06 13.16
C PHE A 285 16.51 -21.47 12.90
N LEU A 286 16.78 -21.98 11.70
CA LEU A 286 16.56 -23.40 11.36
C LEU A 286 17.80 -24.19 11.80
N MET A 287 17.66 -24.99 12.86
CA MET A 287 18.68 -25.99 13.23
C MET A 287 18.29 -27.33 12.59
N GLY A 288 19.11 -27.80 11.63
CA GLY A 288 19.03 -29.14 11.06
C GLY A 288 20.37 -29.88 11.24
N SER A 289 20.32 -31.14 11.67
CA SER A 289 21.48 -32.04 11.71
C SER A 289 21.73 -32.68 10.33
N PHE A 290 23.02 -32.82 9.99
CA PHE A 290 23.64 -33.29 8.73
C PHE A 290 22.94 -34.44 7.98
#